data_AF-A0A800J633-F1
#
_entry.id   AF-A0A800J633-F1
#
_cell.length_a   1.000
_cell.length_b   1.000
_cell.length_c   1.000
_cell.angle_alpha   90.00
_cell.angle_beta   90.00
_cell.angle_gamma   90.00
#
_symmetry.space_group_name_H-M   'P 1'
#
loop_
_entity.id
_entity.type
_entity.pdbx_description
1 polymer ?
#
loop_
_entity_poly.entity_id
_entity_poly.type
_entity_poly.pdbx_seq_one_letter_code
_entity_poly.pdbx_strand_id
1 'polypeptide(L)' 'MEVSVWTDVSGVMTADPALVSEAYPLARLSYLEALELANFGARMFHPRTMIPLIESGIPMRI' A
#
# COMPACT_ATOMS: atom_id res chain seq x y z
N MET A 1 9.38 12.78 9.42
CA MET A 1 8.70 13.30 8.22
C MET A 1 7.92 12.15 7.62
N GLU A 2 6.70 12.35 7.15
CA GLU A 2 5.90 11.33 6.47
C GLU A 2 5.15 11.96 5.28
N VAL A 3 4.81 11.14 4.29
CA VAL A 3 3.96 11.54 3.16
C VAL A 3 2.62 10.85 3.28
N SER A 4 1.54 11.62 3.19
CA SER A 4 0.16 11.10 3.22
C SER A 4 -0.47 11.15 1.84
N VAL A 5 -1.06 10.05 1.43
CA VAL A 5 -1.85 9.90 0.20
C VAL A 5 -3.32 9.85 0.61
N TRP A 6 -4.10 10.83 0.19
CA TRP A 6 -5.54 10.87 0.48
C TRP A 6 -6.31 10.19 -0.65
N THR A 7 -7.07 9.16 -0.32
CA THR A 7 -7.84 8.34 -1.27
C THR A 7 -9.19 7.95 -0.65
N ASP A 8 -10.08 7.36 -1.46
CA ASP A 8 -11.42 6.90 -1.10
C ASP A 8 -11.43 5.48 -0.51
N VAL A 9 -10.29 4.79 -0.54
CA VAL A 9 -10.10 3.46 0.04
C VAL A 9 -9.41 3.54 1.39
N SER A 10 -9.73 2.63 2.31
CA SER A 10 -9.18 2.59 3.68
C SER A 10 -7.74 2.02 3.76
N GLY A 11 -6.96 2.16 2.69
CA GLY A 11 -5.63 1.56 2.55
C GLY A 11 -5.65 0.12 2.02
N VAL A 12 -4.59 -0.62 2.33
CA VAL A 12 -4.39 -1.99 1.82
C VAL A 12 -5.07 -3.01 2.74
N MET A 13 -5.83 -3.92 2.15
CA MET A 13 -6.49 -5.03 2.85
C MET A 13 -5.68 -6.33 2.73
N THR A 14 -5.87 -7.28 3.66
CA THR A 14 -5.22 -8.60 3.60
C THR A 14 -5.63 -9.47 2.41
N ALA A 15 -6.82 -9.23 1.88
CA ALA A 15 -7.37 -9.84 0.66
C ALA A 15 -8.42 -8.87 0.06
N ASP A 16 -8.94 -9.18 -1.13
CA ASP A 16 -10.08 -8.44 -1.67
C ASP A 16 -11.33 -8.68 -0.79
N PRO A 17 -11.86 -7.64 -0.10
CA PRO A 17 -13.00 -7.79 0.80
C PRO A 17 -14.30 -8.16 0.05
N ALA A 18 -14.36 -8.00 -1.27
CA ALA A 18 -15.49 -8.49 -2.06
C ALA A 18 -15.46 -10.02 -2.25
N LEU A 19 -14.30 -10.65 -2.08
CA LEU A 19 -14.10 -12.10 -2.20
C LEU A 19 -13.94 -12.79 -0.85
N VAL A 20 -13.40 -12.10 0.16
CA VAL A 20 -13.10 -12.63 1.49
C VAL A 20 -13.72 -11.72 2.56
N SER A 21 -14.79 -12.18 3.21
CA SER A 21 -15.52 -11.42 4.24
C SER A 21 -14.69 -11.08 5.47
N GLU A 22 -13.69 -11.90 5.78
CA GLU A 22 -12.78 -11.76 6.92
C GLU A 22 -11.57 -10.89 6.59
N ALA A 23 -11.50 -10.30 5.39
CA ALA A 23 -10.42 -9.37 5.03
C ALA A 23 -10.43 -8.16 5.96
N TYR A 24 -9.25 -7.75 6.40
CA TYR A 24 -9.06 -6.64 7.33
C TYR A 24 -7.93 -5.71 6.86
N PRO A 25 -7.94 -4.43 7.26
CA PRO A 25 -6.90 -3.49 6.85
C PRO A 25 -5.54 -3.84 7.47
N LEU A 26 -4.49 -3.72 6.67
CA LEU A 26 -3.11 -3.88 7.13
C LEU A 26 -2.64 -2.61 7.84
N ALA A 27 -2.24 -2.75 9.10
CA ALA A 27 -1.77 -1.61 9.90
C ALA A 27 -0.41 -1.07 9.43
N ARG A 28 0.46 -1.95 8.90
CA ARG A 28 1.77 -1.63 8.33
C ARG A 28 2.12 -2.62 7.22
N LEU A 29 2.90 -2.14 6.27
CA LEU A 29 3.41 -2.92 5.16
C LEU A 29 4.80 -2.40 4.79
N SER A 30 5.75 -3.29 4.49
CA SER A 30 7.03 -2.88 3.94
C SER A 30 6.88 -2.43 2.48
N TYR A 31 7.79 -1.59 2.00
CA TYR A 31 7.81 -1.20 0.59
C TYR A 31 7.98 -2.39 -0.36
N LEU A 32 8.68 -3.44 0.05
CA LEU A 32 8.85 -4.66 -0.75
C LEU A 32 7.51 -5.39 -0.93
N GLU A 33 6.81 -5.64 0.17
CA GLU A 33 5.49 -6.30 0.14
C GLU A 33 4.48 -5.45 -0.65
N ALA A 34 4.50 -4.12 -0.50
CA ALA A 34 3.65 -3.22 -1.27
C ALA A 34 3.91 -3.30 -2.79
N LEU A 35 5.17 -3.44 -3.20
CA LEU A 35 5.57 -3.62 -4.59
C LEU A 35 5.13 -4.99 -5.13
N GLU A 36 5.23 -6.05 -4.34
CA GLU A 36 4.74 -7.37 -4.72
C GLU A 36 3.23 -7.34 -4.93
N LEU A 37 2.47 -6.76 -3.98
CA LEU A 37 1.01 -6.59 -4.13
C LEU A 37 0.64 -5.78 -5.37
N ALA A 38 1.39 -4.71 -5.66
CA ALA A 38 1.19 -3.91 -6.85
C ALA A 38 1.40 -4.71 -8.15
N ASN A 39 2.39 -5.61 -8.17
CA ASN A 39 2.65 -6.50 -9.30
C ASN A 39 1.56 -7.58 -9.46
N PHE A 40 0.94 -8.05 -8.38
CA PHE A 40 -0.10 -9.09 -8.42
C PHE A 40 -1.53 -8.56 -8.64
N GLY A 41 -1.72 -7.24 -8.75
CA GLY A 41 -2.99 -6.64 -9.17
C GLY A 41 -3.62 -5.65 -8.19
N ALA A 42 -2.97 -5.37 -7.05
CA ALA A 42 -3.38 -4.25 -6.20
C ALA A 42 -3.05 -2.92 -6.90
N ARG A 43 -4.03 -2.33 -7.59
CA ARG A 43 -3.85 -1.12 -8.42
C ARG A 43 -3.59 0.17 -7.62
N MET A 44 -3.13 0.08 -6.38
CA MET A 44 -3.00 1.22 -5.47
C MET A 44 -1.67 1.96 -5.64
N PHE A 45 -0.58 1.27 -6.03
CA PHE A 45 0.75 1.86 -6.10
C PHE A 45 1.45 1.54 -7.41
N HIS A 46 2.08 2.54 -8.01
CA HIS A 46 3.02 2.32 -9.10
C HIS A 46 4.44 2.35 -8.52
N PRO A 47 5.35 1.40 -8.81
CA PRO A 47 6.70 1.36 -8.23
C PRO A 47 7.45 2.70 -8.25
N ARG A 48 7.38 3.42 -9.37
CA ARG A 48 7.95 4.77 -9.53
C ARG A 48 7.50 5.81 -8.48
N THR A 49 6.32 5.68 -7.86
CA THR A 49 5.87 6.62 -6.81
C THR A 49 6.52 6.33 -5.46
N MET A 50 7.03 5.11 -5.24
CA MET A 50 7.63 4.70 -3.97
C MET A 50 9.15 4.84 -3.93
N ILE A 51 9.85 4.82 -5.07
CA ILE A 51 11.33 4.90 -5.14
C ILE A 51 11.89 6.08 -4.33
N PRO A 52 11.42 7.34 -4.48
CA PRO A 52 12.00 8.46 -3.74
C PRO A 52 11.80 8.34 -2.23
N LEU A 53 10.69 7.74 -1.80
CA LEU A 53 10.37 7.53 -0.39
C LEU A 53 11.26 6.43 0.21
N ILE A 54 11.52 5.36 -0.55
CA ILE A 54 12.44 4.28 -0.18
C ILE A 54 13.86 4.84 -0.02
N GLU A 55 14.38 5.56 -1.02
CA GLU A 55 15.73 6.12 -1.01
C GLU A 55 15.93 7.15 0.11
N SER A 56 14.88 7.89 0.45
CA SER A 56 14.91 8.92 1.50
C SER A 56 14.55 8.39 2.89
N GLY A 57 14.15 7.11 3.01
CA GLY A 57 13.68 6.53 4.27
C GLY A 57 12.42 7.18 4.84
N ILE A 58 11.57 7.76 3.98
CA ILE A 58 10.35 8.48 4.39
C ILE A 58 9.17 7.52 4.34
N PRO A 59 8.43 7.30 5.45
CA PRO A 59 7.23 6.46 5.44
C PRO A 59 6.07 7.11 4.67
N MET A 60 5.27 6.26 4.05
CA MET A 60 4.00 6.61 3.39
C MET A 60 2.80 6.20 4.25
N ARG A 61 1.82 7.08 4.37
CA ARG A 61 0.51 6.83 4.97
C ARG A 61 -0.56 6.98 3.88
N ILE A 62 -1.56 6.11 3.93
CA ILE A 62 -2.71 6.10 3.02
C ILE A 62 -3.97 6.15 3.89
#